data_AF-A0A256XDX1-F1
#
_entry.id   AF-A0A256XDX1-F1
#
_cell.length_a   1.000
_cell.length_b   1.000
_cell.length_c   1.000
_cell.angle_alpha   90.00
_cell.angle_beta   90.00
_cell.angle_gamma   90.00
#
_symmetry.space_group_name_H-M   'P 1'
#
loop_
_entity.id
_entity.type
_entity.pdbx_description
1 polymer ?
#
loop_
_entity_poly.entity_id
_entity_poly.type
_entity_poly.pdbx_seq_one_letter_code
_entity_poly.pdbx_strand_id
1 'polypeptide(L)'
;MEAGLEHLSRRVDANVDYLVITVDPSKMGFSTAKKLVEMVRTSEDVTIKKIYIVGNLFKDEEIVREFCEKLNVNYGGVVPYDENIQKYNLEGKSLLELPTESPAVIAVERIVKKILEL
;
A
#
# COMPACT_ATOMS: atom_id res chain seq x y z
N MET A 1 6.58 13.36 -13.20
CA MET A 1 5.54 12.31 -13.24
C MET A 1 5.81 11.42 -12.05
N GLU A 2 4.82 11.11 -11.20
CA GLU A 2 5.05 10.18 -10.07
C GLU A 2 5.17 8.75 -10.61
N ALA A 3 6.13 7.97 -10.10
CA ALA A 3 6.49 6.66 -10.64
C ALA A 3 5.27 5.72 -10.79
N GLY A 4 4.33 5.70 -9.84
CA GLY A 4 3.13 4.85 -9.94
C GLY A 4 2.19 5.19 -11.10
N LEU A 5 1.99 6.49 -11.38
CA LEU A 5 1.17 6.94 -12.52
C LEU A 5 1.87 6.65 -13.86
N GLU A 6 3.20 6.68 -13.87
CA GLU A 6 4.02 6.29 -15.02
C GLU A 6 3.85 4.80 -15.36
N HIS A 7 3.88 3.89 -14.37
CA HIS A 7 3.75 2.46 -14.64
C HIS A 7 2.38 2.07 -15.19
N LEU A 8 1.30 2.63 -14.62
CA LEU A 8 -0.08 2.45 -15.10
C LEU A 8 -0.29 3.05 -16.49
N SER A 9 0.20 4.26 -16.74
CA SER A 9 0.10 4.88 -18.08
C SER A 9 0.92 4.16 -19.15
N ARG A 10 2.03 3.50 -18.76
CA ARG A 10 2.84 2.64 -19.63
C ARG A 10 2.35 1.20 -19.74
N ARG A 11 1.22 0.86 -19.09
CA ARG A 11 0.53 -0.44 -19.19
C ARG A 11 1.34 -1.66 -18.73
N VAL A 12 2.41 -1.47 -17.94
CA VAL A 12 3.25 -2.58 -17.47
C VAL A 12 2.52 -3.44 -16.44
N ASP A 13 1.59 -2.84 -15.68
CA ASP A 13 0.84 -3.47 -14.58
C ASP A 13 -0.69 -3.51 -14.83
N ALA A 14 -1.11 -3.51 -16.11
CA ALA A 14 -2.51 -3.27 -16.48
C ALA A 14 -3.46 -4.46 -16.25
N ASN A 15 -2.97 -5.68 -15.95
CA ASN A 15 -3.80 -6.86 -15.75
C ASN A 15 -3.35 -7.65 -14.52
N VAL A 16 -3.85 -7.26 -13.34
CA VAL A 16 -3.51 -7.90 -12.06
C VAL A 16 -4.77 -8.21 -11.26
N ASP A 17 -4.76 -9.29 -10.48
CA ASP A 17 -5.88 -9.60 -9.58
C ASP A 17 -5.95 -8.61 -8.41
N TYR A 18 -4.80 -8.21 -7.87
CA TYR A 18 -4.68 -7.37 -6.68
C TYR A 18 -3.80 -6.16 -6.97
N LEU A 19 -4.35 -4.96 -6.83
CA LEU A 19 -3.56 -3.72 -6.78
C LEU A 19 -3.45 -3.25 -5.33
N VAL A 20 -2.23 -3.19 -4.81
CA VAL A 20 -1.95 -2.64 -3.48
C VAL A 20 -1.31 -1.27 -3.63
N ILE A 21 -1.98 -0.25 -3.13
CA ILE A 21 -1.51 1.14 -3.15
C ILE A 21 -1.03 1.50 -1.74
N THR A 22 0.23 1.90 -1.61
CA THR A 22 0.75 2.40 -0.33
C THR A 22 0.61 3.91 -0.24
N VAL A 23 0.20 4.42 0.92
CA VAL A 23 0.18 5.86 1.23
C VAL A 23 1.04 6.14 2.46
N ASP A 24 1.71 7.27 2.51
CA ASP A 24 2.41 7.81 3.69
C ASP A 24 1.54 8.92 4.35
N PRO A 25 1.86 9.40 5.57
CA PRO A 25 1.08 10.45 6.25
C PRO A 25 1.30 11.84 5.64
N SER A 26 1.12 11.94 4.32
CA SER A 26 1.18 13.18 3.56
C SER A 26 -0.08 13.36 2.71
N LYS A 27 -0.52 14.61 2.57
CA LYS A 27 -1.60 14.99 1.67
C LYS A 27 -1.32 14.56 0.22
N MET A 28 -0.04 14.56 -0.16
CA MET A 28 0.40 14.13 -1.48
C MET A 28 0.13 12.63 -1.68
N GLY A 29 0.56 11.77 -0.75
CA GLY A 29 0.32 10.32 -0.82
C GLY A 29 -1.16 9.97 -1.00
N PHE A 30 -2.05 10.58 -0.20
CA PHE A 30 -3.50 10.42 -0.36
C PHE A 30 -4.02 10.95 -1.72
N SER A 31 -3.57 12.13 -2.15
CA SER A 31 -4.01 12.72 -3.42
C SER A 31 -3.61 11.87 -4.62
N THR A 32 -2.42 11.27 -4.57
CA THR A 32 -1.87 10.41 -5.61
C THR A 32 -2.59 9.06 -5.64
N ALA A 33 -2.85 8.46 -4.48
CA ALA A 33 -3.66 7.25 -4.39
C ALA A 33 -5.07 7.43 -4.98
N LYS A 34 -5.72 8.57 -4.70
CA LYS A 34 -7.02 8.90 -5.30
C LYS A 34 -6.96 8.94 -6.83
N LYS A 35 -5.96 9.62 -7.41
CA LYS A 35 -5.79 9.69 -8.87
C LYS A 35 -5.54 8.32 -9.49
N LEU A 36 -4.77 7.45 -8.83
CA LEU A 36 -4.53 6.08 -9.28
C LEU A 36 -5.83 5.28 -9.32
N VAL A 37 -6.64 5.34 -8.27
CA VAL A 37 -7.95 4.67 -8.22
C VAL A 37 -8.89 5.19 -9.32
N GLU A 38 -8.95 6.51 -9.52
CA GLU A 38 -9.75 7.11 -10.59
C GLU A 38 -9.28 6.66 -11.97
N MET A 39 -7.96 6.66 -12.23
CA MET A 39 -7.38 6.21 -13.49
C MET A 39 -7.70 4.73 -13.78
N VAL A 40 -7.54 3.84 -12.78
CA VAL A 40 -7.87 2.42 -12.93
C VAL A 40 -9.35 2.23 -13.30
N ARG A 41 -10.25 3.00 -12.68
CA ARG A 41 -11.70 2.89 -12.92
C ARG A 41 -12.14 3.41 -14.29
N THR A 42 -11.43 4.38 -14.85
CA THR A 42 -11.77 4.99 -16.15
C THR A 42 -11.02 4.38 -17.33
N SER A 43 -10.04 3.51 -17.08
CA SER A 43 -9.26 2.86 -18.12
C SER A 43 -9.93 1.58 -18.59
N GLU A 44 -10.32 1.52 -19.87
CA GLU A 44 -10.90 0.32 -20.47
C GLU A 44 -9.86 -0.81 -20.68
N ASP A 45 -8.58 -0.44 -20.76
CA ASP A 45 -7.46 -1.36 -21.00
C ASP A 45 -6.83 -1.91 -19.69
N VAL A 46 -7.38 -1.57 -18.52
CA VAL A 46 -6.82 -1.95 -17.22
C VAL A 46 -7.81 -2.86 -16.48
N THR A 47 -7.42 -4.11 -16.26
CA THR A 47 -8.21 -5.08 -15.49
C THR A 47 -7.61 -5.24 -14.10
N ILE A 48 -8.32 -4.73 -13.08
CA ILE A 48 -7.97 -4.91 -11.66
C ILE A 48 -9.19 -5.43 -10.91
N LYS A 49 -9.06 -6.60 -10.27
CA LYS A 49 -10.19 -7.22 -9.55
C LYS A 49 -10.40 -6.63 -8.17
N LYS A 50 -9.33 -6.44 -7.40
CA LYS A 50 -9.38 -5.89 -6.04
C LYS A 50 -8.32 -4.80 -5.86
N ILE A 51 -8.73 -3.63 -5.36
CA ILE A 51 -7.83 -2.55 -4.95
C ILE A 51 -7.77 -2.50 -3.43
N TYR A 52 -6.56 -2.50 -2.88
CA TYR A 52 -6.28 -2.32 -1.45
C TYR A 52 -5.42 -1.09 -1.23
N ILE A 53 -5.68 -0.36 -0.14
CA ILE A 53 -4.78 0.71 0.33
C ILE A 53 -4.12 0.29 1.64
N VAL A 54 -2.81 0.45 1.72
CA VAL A 54 -2.00 0.22 2.92
C VAL A 54 -1.35 1.52 3.37
N GLY A 55 -1.57 1.91 4.63
CA GLY A 55 -0.89 3.06 5.22
C GLY A 55 0.52 2.67 5.67
N ASN A 56 1.53 3.39 5.23
CA ASN A 56 2.92 3.25 5.65
C ASN A 56 3.28 4.37 6.64
N LEU A 57 3.96 4.03 7.73
CA LEU A 57 4.42 4.96 8.77
C LEU A 57 3.29 5.67 9.55
N PHE A 58 2.07 5.14 9.53
CA PHE A 58 0.98 5.67 10.33
C PHE A 58 1.01 5.08 11.75
N LYS A 59 0.68 5.92 12.74
CA LYS A 59 0.40 5.47 14.12
C LYS A 59 -1.07 5.13 14.32
N ASP A 60 -1.94 5.83 13.60
CA ASP A 60 -3.39 5.68 13.65
C ASP A 60 -3.92 5.21 12.30
N GLU A 61 -4.74 4.18 12.31
CA GLU A 61 -5.34 3.59 11.11
C GLU A 61 -6.65 4.23 10.67
N GLU A 62 -7.30 5.02 11.53
CA GLU A 62 -8.64 5.57 11.27
C GLU A 62 -8.64 6.44 10.00
N ILE A 63 -7.63 7.32 9.85
CA ILE A 63 -7.49 8.18 8.67
C ILE A 63 -7.37 7.37 7.36
N VAL A 64 -6.71 6.21 7.41
CA VAL A 64 -6.54 5.35 6.23
C VAL A 64 -7.84 4.59 5.95
N ARG A 65 -8.54 4.10 6.99
CA ARG A 65 -9.87 3.48 6.84
C ARG A 65 -10.88 4.44 6.22
N GLU A 66 -11.02 5.64 6.78
CA GLU A 66 -11.95 6.64 6.25
C GLU A 66 -11.64 6.98 4.79
N PHE A 67 -10.35 7.07 4.44
CA PHE A 67 -9.95 7.33 3.06
C PHE A 67 -10.36 6.20 2.11
N CYS A 68 -10.20 4.95 2.54
CA CYS A 68 -10.65 3.78 1.77
C CYS A 68 -12.17 3.78 1.58
N GLU A 69 -12.93 4.08 2.64
CA GLU A 69 -14.40 4.17 2.59
C GLU A 69 -14.86 5.26 1.63
N LYS A 70 -14.26 6.47 1.71
CA LYS A 70 -14.56 7.59 0.81
C LYS A 70 -14.30 7.25 -0.66
N LEU A 71 -13.31 6.40 -0.94
CA LEU A 71 -12.99 5.96 -2.30
C LEU A 71 -13.72 4.67 -2.70
N ASN A 72 -14.44 4.01 -1.80
CA ASN A 72 -15.03 2.68 -2.01
C ASN A 72 -13.98 1.65 -2.50
N VAL A 73 -12.87 1.54 -1.77
CA VAL A 73 -11.80 0.55 -2.01
C VAL A 73 -11.49 -0.22 -0.73
N ASN A 74 -10.78 -1.35 -0.82
CA ASN A 74 -10.51 -2.18 0.34
C ASN A 74 -9.43 -1.58 1.24
N TYR A 75 -9.66 -1.58 2.54
CA TYR A 75 -8.63 -1.24 3.52
C TYR A 75 -7.70 -2.45 3.75
N GLY A 76 -6.42 -2.32 3.43
CA GLY A 76 -5.40 -3.37 3.60
C GLY A 76 -4.85 -3.44 5.03
N GLY A 77 -4.57 -2.29 5.64
CA GLY A 77 -3.96 -2.20 6.97
C GLY A 77 -3.00 -1.01 7.08
N VAL A 78 -2.27 -0.94 8.20
CA VAL A 78 -1.20 0.03 8.42
C VAL A 78 0.07 -0.70 8.83
N VAL A 79 1.19 -0.35 8.19
CA VAL A 79 2.55 -0.67 8.63
C VAL A 79 3.05 0.51 9.48
N PRO A 80 3.28 0.32 10.80
CA PRO A 80 3.75 1.40 11.65
C PRO A 80 5.22 1.72 11.40
N TYR A 81 5.69 2.83 11.98
CA TYR A 81 7.12 3.09 12.07
C TYR A 81 7.81 1.96 12.87
N ASP A 82 8.94 1.47 12.37
CA ASP A 82 9.75 0.44 13.00
C ASP A 82 11.23 0.81 12.92
N GLU A 83 11.86 0.97 14.09
CA GLU A 83 13.27 1.31 14.20
C GLU A 83 14.19 0.21 13.63
N ASN A 84 13.74 -1.06 13.65
CA ASN A 84 14.51 -2.15 13.08
C ASN A 84 14.62 -2.03 11.55
N ILE A 85 13.55 -1.59 10.87
CA ILE A 85 13.61 -1.32 9.42
C ILE A 85 14.66 -0.26 9.14
N GLN A 86 14.64 0.85 9.89
CA GLN A 86 15.60 1.93 9.69
C GLN A 86 17.04 1.45 9.89
N LYS A 87 17.28 0.72 10.98
CA LYS A 87 18.60 0.16 11.30
C LYS A 87 19.10 -0.81 10.23
N TYR A 88 18.27 -1.78 9.84
CA TYR A 88 18.65 -2.80 8.85
C TYR A 88 18.91 -2.16 7.49
N ASN A 89 18.08 -1.19 7.10
CA ASN A 89 18.28 -0.44 5.86
C ASN A 89 19.61 0.35 5.87
N LEU A 90 19.94 1.03 6.98
CA LEU A 90 21.22 1.75 7.12
C LEU A 90 22.43 0.82 7.10
N GLU A 91 22.29 -0.39 7.66
CA GLU A 91 23.35 -1.40 7.73
C GLU A 91 23.44 -2.25 6.44
N GLY A 92 22.54 -2.07 5.47
CA GLY A 92 22.46 -2.89 4.25
C GLY A 92 22.05 -4.35 4.50
N LYS A 93 21.37 -4.63 5.61
CA LYS A 93 20.87 -5.95 5.98
C LYS A 93 19.51 -6.24 5.34
N SER A 94 19.21 -7.51 5.10
CA SER A 94 17.94 -7.92 4.53
C SER A 94 16.78 -7.67 5.49
N LEU A 95 15.70 -7.05 5.02
CA LEU A 95 14.48 -6.89 5.82
C LEU A 95 13.77 -8.24 6.10
N LEU A 96 14.14 -9.30 5.38
CA LEU A 96 13.64 -10.66 5.65
C LEU A 96 14.24 -11.26 6.93
N GLU A 97 15.30 -10.65 7.47
CA GLU A 97 15.97 -11.07 8.70
C GLU A 97 15.48 -10.29 9.93
N LEU A 98 14.44 -9.47 9.78
CA LEU A 98 13.84 -8.76 10.90
C LEU A 98 13.30 -9.73 11.96
N PRO A 99 13.38 -9.39 13.26
CA PRO A 99 12.78 -10.20 14.32
C PRO A 99 11.28 -10.39 14.08
N THR A 100 10.74 -11.56 14.41
CA THR A 100 9.29 -11.84 14.29
C THR A 100 8.43 -10.92 15.16
N GLU A 101 9.01 -10.33 16.20
CA GLU A 101 8.36 -9.37 17.10
C GLU A 101 8.39 -7.93 16.57
N SER A 102 9.04 -7.68 15.42
CA SER A 102 9.06 -6.37 14.75
C SER A 102 7.62 -5.91 14.47
N PRO A 103 7.24 -4.70 14.94
CA PRO A 103 5.92 -4.13 14.65
C PRO A 103 5.55 -4.15 13.16
N ALA A 104 6.52 -3.90 12.28
CA ALA A 104 6.30 -3.96 10.84
C ALA A 104 6.07 -5.39 10.33
N VAL A 105 6.84 -6.37 10.81
CA VAL A 105 6.65 -7.79 10.44
C VAL A 105 5.26 -8.27 10.84
N ILE A 106 4.85 -8.03 12.09
CA ILE A 106 3.52 -8.40 12.60
C ILE A 106 2.42 -7.73 11.77
N ALA A 107 2.58 -6.44 11.45
CA ALA A 107 1.61 -5.70 10.65
C ALA A 107 1.49 -6.27 9.22
N VAL A 108 2.62 -6.53 8.55
CA VAL A 108 2.65 -7.08 7.19
C VAL A 108 2.04 -8.48 7.16
N GLU A 109 2.33 -9.35 8.12
CA GLU A 109 1.70 -10.68 8.21
C GLU A 109 0.17 -10.58 8.28
N ARG A 110 -0.36 -9.66 9.09
CA ARG A 110 -1.81 -9.42 9.19
C ARG A 110 -2.39 -8.89 7.88
N ILE A 111 -1.70 -7.94 7.23
CA ILE A 111 -2.11 -7.37 5.95
C ILE A 111 -2.16 -8.45 4.86
N VAL A 112 -1.12 -9.29 4.77
CA VAL A 112 -1.03 -10.37 3.78
C VAL A 112 -2.14 -11.39 3.98
N LYS A 113 -2.35 -11.87 5.22
CA LYS A 113 -3.46 -12.79 5.52
C LYS A 113 -4.82 -12.21 5.11
N LYS A 114 -5.04 -10.93 5.38
CA LYS A 114 -6.26 -10.22 4.99
C LYS A 114 -6.45 -10.11 3.47
N ILE A 115 -5.39 -9.74 2.73
CA ILE A 115 -5.47 -9.57 1.28
C ILE A 115 -5.66 -10.91 0.57
N LEU A 116 -4.94 -11.95 1.03
CA LEU A 116 -4.96 -13.28 0.44
C LEU A 116 -6.10 -14.17 0.96
N GLU A 117 -6.91 -13.67 1.90
CA GLU A 117 -8.03 -14.41 2.51
C GLU A 117 -7.56 -15.73 3.17
N LEU A 118 -6.40 -15.69 3.83
CA LEU A 118 -5.74 -16.81 4.55
C LEU A 118 -6.06 -16.85 6.05
#